data_AF-A0A8D3WIY0-F1
#
_entry.id   AF-A0A8D3WIY0-F1
#
_cell.length_a   1.000
_cell.length_b   1.000
_cell.length_c   1.000
_cell.angle_alpha   90.00
_cell.angle_beta   90.00
_cell.angle_gamma   90.00
#
_symmetry.space_group_name_H-M   'P 1'
#
loop_
_entity.id
_entity.type
_entity.pdbx_description
1 polymer ?
#
loop_
_entity_poly.entity_id
_entity_poly.type
_entity_poly.pdbx_seq_one_letter_code
_entity_poly.pdbx_strand_id
1 'polypeptide(L)' 'MASTERQTDRRAEYVCPACKQPVATVPARHKTLGIFVPHWGPGPCHNAECSSYEARSSEDSGADRGAGSAHR' A
#
# COMPACT_ATOMS: atom_id res chain seq x y z
N MET A 1 0.30 16.66 -31.84
CA MET A 1 0.07 15.54 -30.91
C MET A 1 1.29 15.45 -30.01
N ALA A 2 1.25 16.11 -28.84
CA ALA A 2 2.41 16.20 -27.94
C ALA A 2 2.24 15.17 -26.83
N SER A 3 3.19 14.24 -26.76
CA SER A 3 3.19 13.06 -25.91
C SER A 3 2.86 13.39 -24.45
N THR A 4 1.79 12.79 -23.94
CA THR A 4 1.36 12.84 -22.53
C THR A 4 2.21 11.94 -21.64
N GLU A 5 3.51 11.83 -21.91
CA GLU A 5 4.41 10.97 -21.16
C GLU A 5 5.11 11.81 -20.09
N ARG A 6 4.31 12.29 -19.13
CA ARG A 6 4.85 12.78 -17.86
C ARG A 6 5.45 11.58 -17.14
N GLN A 7 6.76 11.44 -17.31
CA GLN A 7 7.83 11.06 -16.38
C GLN A 7 7.42 10.81 -14.90
N THR A 8 6.45 9.95 -14.66
CA THR A 8 6.05 9.46 -13.32
C THR A 8 6.66 8.07 -13.07
N ASP A 9 7.43 7.56 -14.04
CA ASP A 9 7.63 6.13 -14.29
C ASP A 9 9.06 5.61 -14.05
N ARG A 10 10.04 6.47 -13.72
CA ARG A 10 11.27 5.95 -13.10
C ARG A 10 10.95 5.60 -11.64
N ARG A 11 10.06 4.61 -11.47
CA ARG A 11 9.55 4.08 -10.22
C ARG A 11 10.75 3.79 -9.34
N ALA A 12 10.93 4.57 -8.28
CA ALA A 12 11.88 4.22 -7.24
C ALA A 12 11.44 2.86 -6.71
N GLU A 13 12.26 1.84 -6.92
CA GLU A 13 12.01 0.50 -6.39
C GLU A 13 12.14 0.56 -4.86
N TYR A 14 11.10 0.14 -4.16
CA TYR A 14 11.14 0.06 -2.71
C TYR A 14 11.97 -1.15 -2.29
N VAL A 15 12.79 -0.96 -1.26
CA VAL A 15 13.63 -2.03 -0.69
C VAL A 15 13.33 -2.21 0.79
N CYS A 16 13.35 -3.46 1.26
CA CYS A 16 13.24 -3.75 2.67
C CYS A 16 14.47 -3.17 3.42
N PRO A 17 14.29 -2.38 4.48
CA PRO A 17 15.43 -1.82 5.22
C PRO A 17 16.28 -2.89 5.92
N ALA A 18 15.73 -4.07 6.22
CA ALA A 18 16.41 -5.16 6.92
C ALA A 18 17.20 -6.08 5.97
N CYS A 19 16.54 -6.72 5.00
CA CYS A 19 17.21 -7.68 4.09
C CYS A 19 17.67 -7.08 2.76
N LYS A 20 17.36 -5.79 2.50
CA LYS A 20 17.69 -5.07 1.25
C LYS A 20 17.11 -5.67 -0.03
N GLN A 21 16.20 -6.63 0.09
CA GLN A 21 15.48 -7.19 -1.06
C GLN A 21 14.41 -6.21 -1.57
N PRO A 22 14.13 -6.21 -2.88
CA PRO A 22 13.05 -5.42 -3.44
C PRO A 22 11.71 -5.87 -2.87
N VAL A 23 10.83 -4.91 -2.60
CA VAL A 23 9.48 -5.17 -2.10
C VAL A 23 8.45 -4.57 -3.06
N ALA A 24 7.24 -5.12 -3.01
CA ALA A 24 6.14 -4.62 -3.82
C ALA A 24 5.87 -3.14 -3.51
N THR A 25 5.43 -2.38 -4.51
CA THR A 25 4.89 -1.03 -4.30
C THR A 25 3.39 -1.15 -4.07
N VAL A 26 2.91 -0.79 -2.89
CA VAL A 26 1.48 -0.89 -2.56
C VAL A 26 0.81 0.49 -2.59
N PRO A 27 -0.39 0.62 -3.18
CA PRO A 27 -1.16 1.84 -3.10
C PRO A 27 -1.79 1.95 -1.71
N ALA A 28 -1.58 3.07 -1.06
CA ALA A 28 -2.21 3.41 0.20
C ALA A 28 -2.91 4.77 0.07
N ARG A 29 -3.88 5.02 0.95
CA ARG A 29 -4.63 6.28 0.94
C ARG A 29 -4.62 6.85 2.34
N HIS A 30 -4.28 8.12 2.47
CA HIS A 30 -4.49 8.85 3.71
C HIS A 30 -5.62 9.85 3.51
N LYS A 31 -6.36 10.11 4.58
CA LYS A 31 -7.43 11.12 4.56
C LYS A 31 -6.86 12.46 5.01
N THR A 32 -7.00 13.48 4.18
CA THR A 32 -6.56 14.85 4.46
C THR A 32 -7.71 15.79 4.19
N LEU A 33 -8.13 16.58 5.18
CA LEU A 33 -9.20 17.60 5.02
C LEU A 33 -10.49 17.06 4.36
N GLY A 34 -10.86 15.82 4.64
CA GLY A 34 -12.06 15.19 4.07
C GLY A 34 -11.88 14.53 2.70
N ILE A 35 -10.74 14.69 2.04
CA ILE A 35 -10.42 13.99 0.77
C ILE A 35 -9.47 12.81 0.99
N PHE A 36 -9.56 11.79 0.14
CA PHE A 36 -8.62 10.66 0.13
C PHE A 36 -7.50 10.92 -0.87
N VAL A 37 -6.28 11.05 -0.37
CA VAL A 37 -5.09 11.28 -1.18
C VAL A 37 -4.37 9.95 -1.41
N PRO A 38 -4.11 9.55 -2.66
CA PRO A 38 -3.33 8.35 -2.94
C PRO A 38 -1.84 8.61 -2.68
N HIS A 39 -1.17 7.63 -2.10
CA HIS A 39 0.28 7.57 -2.01
C HIS A 39 0.75 6.14 -2.31
N TRP A 40 2.00 6.01 -2.72
CA TRP A 40 2.65 4.74 -2.96
C TRP A 40 3.72 4.54 -1.88
N GLY A 41 3.81 3.34 -1.34
CA GLY A 41 4.77 2.99 -0.30
C GLY A 41 5.33 1.58 -0.45
N PRO A 42 6.33 1.22 0.36
CA PRO A 42 6.85 -0.14 0.42
C PRO A 42 5.76 -1.08 0.95
N GLY A 43 5.55 -2.19 0.25
CA GLY A 43 4.76 -3.30 0.74
C GLY A 43 5.50 -4.13 1.80
N PRO A 44 4.79 -5.09 2.42
CA PRO A 44 5.37 -5.99 3.42
C PRO A 44 6.51 -6.83 2.83
N CYS A 45 7.47 -7.19 3.69
CA CYS A 45 8.55 -8.08 3.30
C CYS A 45 8.06 -9.53 3.32
N HIS A 46 8.21 -10.23 2.20
CA HIS A 46 7.84 -11.64 2.08
C HIS A 46 9.04 -12.62 2.13
N ASN A 47 10.24 -12.12 2.47
CA ASN A 47 11.41 -12.99 2.66
C ASN A 47 11.32 -13.66 4.04
N ALA A 48 11.10 -14.98 4.09
CA ALA A 48 10.95 -15.74 5.33
C ALA A 48 12.19 -15.69 6.25
N GLU A 49 13.37 -15.48 5.66
CA GLU A 49 14.63 -15.33 6.40
C GLU A 49 14.83 -13.91 6.98
N CYS A 50 13.91 -12.99 6.70
CA CYS A 50 14.01 -11.61 7.17
C CYS A 50 13.43 -11.46 8.57
N SER A 51 14.13 -10.73 9.45
CA SER A 51 13.61 -10.35 10.77
C SER A 51 12.35 -9.46 10.69
N SER A 52 12.11 -8.82 9.55
CA SER A 52 10.91 -8.02 9.26
C SER A 52 9.90 -8.78 8.39
N TYR A 53 9.99 -10.10 8.31
CA TYR A 53 9.02 -10.91 7.58
C TYR A 53 7.62 -10.72 8.18
N GLU A 54 6.71 -10.18 7.39
CA GLU A 54 5.30 -10.16 7.74
C GLU A 54 4.64 -11.34 7.05
N ALA A 55 4.35 -12.37 7.83
CA ALA A 55 3.45 -13.44 7.39
C ALA A 55 2.14 -12.77 6.99
N ARG A 56 1.65 -13.09 5.78
CA ARG A 56 0.45 -12.51 5.19
C ARG A 56 -0.75 -12.72 6.12
N SER A 57 -0.98 -11.79 7.06
CA SER A 57 -2.23 -11.72 7.81
C SER A 57 -3.27 -11.28 6.81
N SER A 58 -4.23 -12.17 6.55
CA SER A 58 -5.38 -11.94 5.67
C SER A 58 -6.31 -10.90 6.27
N GLU A 59 -5.86 -9.65 6.46
CA GLU A 59 -6.60 -8.68 7.28
C GLU A 59 -6.19 -7.21 7.04
N ASP A 60 -5.87 -6.84 5.80
CA ASP A 60 -6.34 -5.54 5.28
C ASP A 60 -7.67 -5.77 4.56
N SER A 61 -8.65 -6.26 5.33
CA SER A 61 -10.02 -5.93 5.04
C SER A 61 -10.29 -4.63 5.78
N GLY A 62 -10.08 -3.51 5.11
CA GLY A 62 -10.89 -2.31 5.28
C GLY A 62 -12.38 -2.58 5.00
N ALA A 63 -12.93 -3.64 5.59
CA ALA A 63 -14.33 -3.81 5.84
C ALA A 63 -14.66 -2.82 6.96
N ASP A 64 -15.03 -1.61 6.54
CA ASP A 64 -16.09 -0.86 7.17
C ASP A 64 -17.17 -1.85 7.65
N ARG A 65 -17.09 -2.26 8.92
CA ARG A 65 -18.20 -2.94 9.60
C ARG A 65 -19.23 -1.85 9.92
N GLY A 66 -19.87 -1.34 8.88
CA GLY A 66 -21.20 -0.74 8.97
C GLY A 66 -22.25 -1.85 9.18
N ALA A 67 -22.12 -2.62 10.26
CA ALA A 67 -23.14 -3.59 10.66
C ALA A 67 -24.19 -2.91 11.54
N GLY A 68 -25.19 -2.32 10.87
CA GLY A 68 -26.60 -2.44 11.22
C GLY A 68 -27.14 -1.80 12.50
N SER A 69 -28.03 -0.83 12.33
CA SER A 69 -29.34 -0.93 12.96
C SER A 69 -30.42 -0.39 12.01
N ALA A 70 -31.13 -1.30 11.37
CA ALA A 70 -32.43 -1.02 10.77
C ALA A 70 -33.47 -1.05 11.90
N HIS A 71 -34.32 -0.03 12.02
CA HIS A 71 -35.69 -0.22 12.50
C HIS A 71 -36.62 0.94 12.07
N ARG A 72 -37.56 0.55 11.20
CA ARG A 72 -38.88 1.13 10.87
C ARG A 72 -38.97 2.39 10.02
#